data_AF-A0A142D9Y9-F1
#
_entry.id   AF-A0A142D9Y9-F1
#
_cell.length_a   1.000
_cell.length_b   1.000
_cell.length_c   1.000
_cell.angle_alpha   90.00
_cell.angle_beta   90.00
_cell.angle_gamma   90.00
#
_symmetry.space_group_name_H-M   'P 1'
#
loop_
_entity.id
_entity.type
_entity.pdbx_description
1 polymer ?
#
loop_
_entity_poly.entity_id
_entity_poly.type
_entity_poly.pdbx_seq_one_letter_code
_entity_poly.pdbx_strand_id
1 'polypeptide(L)'
;MDRVATLISQGYQVLVVHGNGPQVGCIFLQNDKAEPEIPAMPLHVCGAESQGFIGYLLQQELDHALAKRNLPRKVVACVTQSYVDPQDKAFESPSKPVGPFYTAEQAEVIRREKGYTVVEDAGRGYRIVVPSPMPTGFVEEEALKCLVENGFNIISTGGGGIPVVREGEQIKGINAVIDKDLGASVLAEVTNATEFMILTDVPEALINYRKENEAPLRDVSVAEMKQYIEEGHFAKGSMLPKVQACLRFVERTGKPAIITSLDLALDAVQGHRGTKIHA
;
A
#
# COMPACT_ATOMS: atom_id res chain seq x y z
N MET A 1 -8.67 -0.95 15.14
CA MET A 1 -9.80 -0.99 14.18
C MET A 1 -11.01 -0.16 14.58
N ASP A 2 -11.09 0.38 15.81
CA ASP A 2 -12.25 1.18 16.23
C ASP A 2 -12.55 2.39 15.34
N ARG A 3 -11.53 3.12 14.86
CA ARG A 3 -11.72 4.26 13.93
C ARG A 3 -12.37 3.83 12.60
N VAL A 4 -11.95 2.69 12.06
CA VAL A 4 -12.54 2.11 10.84
C VAL A 4 -13.98 1.65 11.10
N ALA A 5 -14.24 1.01 12.23
CA ALA A 5 -15.60 0.64 12.63
C ALA A 5 -16.51 1.86 12.85
N THR A 6 -15.96 3.00 13.27
CA THR A 6 -16.70 4.26 13.32
C THR A 6 -17.15 4.71 11.94
N LEU A 7 -16.28 4.65 10.91
CA LEU A 7 -16.70 4.94 9.52
C LEU A 7 -17.85 4.03 9.09
N ILE A 8 -17.75 2.72 9.35
CA ILE A 8 -18.81 1.77 9.00
C ILE A 8 -20.12 2.10 9.73
N SER A 9 -20.06 2.50 11.00
CA SER A 9 -21.25 2.92 11.76
C SER A 9 -21.93 4.18 11.22
N GLN A 10 -21.21 5.01 10.45
CA GLN A 10 -21.73 6.19 9.77
C GLN A 10 -22.28 5.88 8.36
N GLY A 11 -22.33 4.60 7.97
CA GLY A 11 -22.90 4.16 6.70
C GLY A 11 -21.91 3.99 5.55
N TYR A 12 -20.61 4.17 5.79
CA TYR A 12 -19.57 3.91 4.79
C TYR A 12 -19.30 2.41 4.66
N GLN A 13 -19.23 1.91 3.43
CA GLN A 13 -18.61 0.62 3.15
C GLN A 13 -17.10 0.84 2.95
N VAL A 14 -16.27 0.07 3.65
CA VAL A 14 -14.82 0.28 3.63
C VAL A 14 -14.07 -0.86 2.96
N LEU A 15 -13.10 -0.49 2.13
CA LEU A 15 -12.10 -1.37 1.55
C LEU A 15 -10.76 -1.02 2.20
N VAL A 16 -10.12 -1.98 2.85
CA VAL A 16 -8.90 -1.77 3.63
C VAL A 16 -7.72 -2.41 2.90
N VAL A 17 -6.74 -1.57 2.56
CA VAL A 17 -5.41 -2.00 2.10
C VAL A 17 -4.39 -1.68 3.18
N HIS A 18 -3.42 -2.56 3.37
CA HIS A 18 -2.34 -2.36 4.33
C HIS A 18 -0.97 -2.54 3.68
N GLY A 19 0.05 -1.93 4.28
CA GLY A 19 1.44 -2.25 3.95
C GLY A 19 1.90 -3.52 4.63
N ASN A 20 3.04 -4.06 4.18
CA ASN A 20 3.66 -5.24 4.79
C ASN A 20 5.18 -5.12 4.96
N GLY A 21 5.80 -3.96 4.70
CA GLY A 21 7.26 -3.83 4.57
C GLY A 21 8.08 -4.48 5.69
N PRO A 22 7.85 -4.14 6.98
CA PRO A 22 8.51 -4.82 8.08
C PRO A 22 8.17 -6.31 8.18
N GLN A 23 6.91 -6.68 7.98
CA GLN A 23 6.40 -8.05 8.13
C GLN A 23 6.95 -8.99 7.06
N VAL A 24 6.85 -8.62 5.77
CA VAL A 24 7.41 -9.38 4.66
C VAL A 24 8.94 -9.46 4.77
N GLY A 25 9.57 -8.41 5.30
CA GLY A 25 10.99 -8.41 5.63
C GLY A 25 11.35 -9.49 6.65
N CYS A 26 10.61 -9.58 7.76
CA CYS A 26 10.81 -10.63 8.77
C CYS A 26 10.55 -12.04 8.22
N ILE A 27 9.46 -12.23 7.47
CA ILE A 27 9.12 -13.52 6.84
C ILE A 27 10.22 -13.96 5.88
N PHE A 28 10.72 -13.03 5.07
CA PHE A 28 11.82 -13.28 4.14
C PHE A 28 13.10 -13.69 4.89
N LEU A 29 13.48 -12.97 5.96
CA LEU A 29 14.63 -13.37 6.80
C LEU A 29 14.48 -14.74 7.45
N GLN A 30 13.26 -15.11 7.86
CA GLN A 30 12.98 -16.41 8.45
C GLN A 30 13.22 -17.53 7.44
N ASN A 31 12.72 -17.36 6.21
CA ASN A 31 12.97 -18.27 5.09
C ASN A 31 14.47 -18.35 4.76
N ASP A 32 15.11 -17.20 4.63
CA ASP A 32 16.53 -17.07 4.30
C ASP A 32 17.45 -17.77 5.31
N LYS A 33 17.13 -17.67 6.60
CA LYS A 33 17.88 -18.34 7.67
C LYS A 33 17.63 -19.85 7.74
N ALA A 34 16.45 -20.29 7.31
CA ALA A 34 16.08 -21.71 7.30
C ALA A 34 16.59 -22.44 6.04
N GLU A 35 16.99 -21.71 4.99
CA GLU A 35 17.42 -22.24 3.68
C GLU A 35 18.35 -23.48 3.73
N PRO A 36 19.36 -23.55 4.63
CA PRO A 36 20.24 -24.72 4.70
C PRO A 36 19.52 -26.05 5.02
N GLU A 37 18.33 -25.98 5.62
CA GLU A 37 17.54 -27.14 6.04
C GLU A 37 16.16 -27.20 5.36
N ILE A 38 15.56 -26.05 5.06
CA ILE A 38 14.22 -25.90 4.50
C ILE A 38 14.30 -24.90 3.33
N PRO A 39 13.95 -25.31 2.10
CA PRO A 39 14.03 -24.40 0.94
C PRO A 39 13.33 -23.06 1.19
N ALA A 40 14.06 -21.97 0.98
CA ALA A 40 13.53 -20.63 1.17
C ALA A 40 12.45 -20.32 0.13
N MET A 41 11.33 -19.75 0.58
CA MET A 41 10.27 -19.29 -0.31
C MET A 41 10.66 -18.00 -1.04
N PRO A 42 10.25 -17.82 -2.30
CA PRO A 42 10.48 -16.59 -3.03
C PRO A 42 9.70 -15.42 -2.42
N LEU A 43 10.13 -14.19 -2.71
CA LEU A 43 9.60 -12.99 -2.08
C LEU A 43 8.09 -12.81 -2.29
N HIS A 44 7.57 -13.17 -3.46
CA HIS A 44 6.12 -13.07 -3.72
C HIS A 44 5.30 -14.04 -2.85
N VAL A 45 5.85 -15.21 -2.50
CA VAL A 45 5.21 -16.15 -1.56
C VAL A 45 5.28 -15.60 -0.14
N CYS A 46 6.41 -15.03 0.27
CA CYS A 46 6.51 -14.29 1.54
C CYS A 46 5.48 -13.14 1.60
N GLY A 47 5.22 -12.49 0.46
CA GLY A 47 4.16 -11.50 0.29
C GLY A 47 2.77 -12.10 0.55
N ALA A 48 2.47 -13.27 -0.01
CA ALA A 48 1.23 -14.01 0.23
C ALA A 48 1.04 -14.38 1.71
N GLU A 49 2.10 -14.90 2.36
CA GLU A 49 2.08 -15.19 3.81
C GLU A 49 1.74 -13.93 4.62
N SER A 50 2.30 -12.78 4.25
CA SER A 50 2.04 -11.52 4.93
C SER A 50 0.57 -11.05 4.79
N GLN A 51 -0.11 -11.39 3.69
CA GLN A 51 -1.53 -11.09 3.51
C GLN A 51 -2.39 -11.95 4.44
N GLY A 52 -2.11 -13.25 4.54
CA GLY A 52 -2.79 -14.13 5.48
C GLY A 52 -2.58 -13.70 6.93
N PHE A 53 -1.33 -13.41 7.29
CA PHE A 53 -0.95 -12.96 8.63
C PHE A 53 -1.64 -11.64 9.03
N ILE A 54 -1.41 -10.57 8.26
CA ILE A 54 -1.94 -9.25 8.61
C ILE A 54 -3.46 -9.21 8.40
N GLY A 55 -3.95 -9.77 7.31
CA GLY A 55 -5.38 -9.85 6.99
C GLY A 55 -6.18 -10.53 8.10
N TYR A 56 -5.69 -11.65 8.64
CA TYR A 56 -6.28 -12.31 9.80
C TYR A 56 -6.41 -11.37 11.00
N LEU A 57 -5.32 -10.70 11.40
CA LEU A 57 -5.34 -9.80 12.56
C LEU A 57 -6.29 -8.61 12.36
N LEU A 58 -6.25 -7.99 11.17
CA LEU A 58 -7.11 -6.86 10.86
C LEU A 58 -8.59 -7.27 10.81
N GLN A 59 -8.90 -8.41 10.21
CA GLN A 59 -10.26 -8.95 10.14
C GLN A 59 -10.81 -9.22 11.54
N GLN A 60 -10.05 -9.94 12.37
CA GLN A 60 -10.46 -10.26 13.73
C GLN A 60 -10.76 -9.00 14.55
N GLU A 61 -9.88 -8.00 14.49
CA GLU A 61 -10.06 -6.76 15.25
C GLU A 61 -11.19 -5.88 14.71
N LEU A 62 -11.43 -5.87 13.40
CA LEU A 62 -12.56 -5.15 12.82
C LEU A 62 -13.89 -5.83 13.16
N ASP A 63 -13.96 -7.16 13.07
CA ASP A 63 -15.13 -7.94 13.50
C ASP A 63 -15.45 -7.70 14.98
N HIS A 64 -14.45 -7.68 15.86
CA HIS A 64 -14.64 -7.33 17.26
C HIS A 64 -15.18 -5.91 17.45
N ALA A 65 -14.63 -4.93 16.73
CA ALA A 65 -15.07 -3.55 16.82
C ALA A 65 -16.50 -3.35 16.29
N LEU A 66 -16.90 -4.06 15.23
CA LEU A 66 -18.26 -4.06 14.69
C LEU A 66 -19.24 -4.75 15.64
N ALA A 67 -18.85 -5.88 16.23
CA ALA A 67 -19.66 -6.59 17.21
C ALA A 67 -20.02 -5.73 18.43
N LYS A 68 -19.04 -4.99 18.97
CA LYS A 68 -19.26 -4.05 20.09
C LYS A 68 -20.28 -2.96 19.77
N ARG A 69 -20.51 -2.69 18.47
CA ARG A 69 -21.46 -1.69 17.96
C ARG A 69 -22.77 -2.31 17.47
N ASN A 70 -22.98 -3.62 17.67
CA ASN A 70 -24.12 -4.38 17.15
C ASN A 70 -24.27 -4.28 15.61
N LEU A 71 -23.14 -4.15 14.89
CA LEU A 71 -23.11 -4.12 13.43
C LEU A 71 -22.83 -5.53 12.86
N PRO A 72 -23.31 -5.84 11.64
CA PRO A 72 -23.01 -7.10 10.97
C PRO A 72 -21.51 -7.31 10.75
N ARG A 73 -21.02 -8.51 11.08
CA ARG A 73 -19.62 -8.94 10.87
C ARG A 73 -19.38 -9.38 9.44
N LYS A 74 -19.57 -8.47 8.49
CA LYS A 74 -19.28 -8.69 7.07
C LYS A 74 -17.88 -8.19 6.75
N VAL A 75 -16.85 -8.82 7.35
CA VAL A 75 -15.44 -8.52 7.07
C VAL A 75 -14.77 -9.76 6.51
N VAL A 76 -14.01 -9.60 5.43
CA VAL A 76 -13.26 -10.71 4.82
C VAL A 76 -11.89 -10.25 4.34
N ALA A 77 -10.85 -11.00 4.71
CA ALA A 77 -9.51 -10.86 4.18
C ALA A 77 -9.33 -11.76 2.96
N CYS A 78 -8.93 -11.18 1.84
CA CYS A 78 -8.72 -11.89 0.58
C CYS A 78 -7.23 -11.93 0.25
N VAL A 79 -6.75 -13.13 -0.12
CA VAL A 79 -5.46 -13.24 -0.81
C VAL A 79 -5.62 -12.63 -2.20
N THR A 80 -4.71 -11.76 -2.60
CA THR A 80 -4.84 -10.94 -3.82
C THR A 80 -3.55 -10.95 -4.63
N GLN A 81 -3.67 -11.29 -5.90
CA GLN A 81 -2.62 -11.20 -6.90
C GLN A 81 -2.83 -9.95 -7.77
N SER A 82 -1.77 -9.16 -7.92
CA SER A 82 -1.74 -7.92 -8.69
C SER A 82 -0.98 -8.13 -9.99
N TYR A 83 -1.63 -7.91 -11.12
CA TYR A 83 -0.96 -7.92 -12.41
C TYR A 83 0.02 -6.74 -12.52
N VAL A 84 1.18 -7.01 -13.13
CA VAL A 84 2.19 -6.01 -13.45
C VAL A 84 2.72 -6.23 -14.86
N ASP A 85 3.29 -5.20 -15.47
CA ASP A 85 3.93 -5.31 -16.79
C ASP A 85 5.34 -5.91 -16.65
N PRO A 86 5.66 -7.05 -17.31
CA PRO A 86 7.02 -7.60 -17.28
C PRO A 86 8.09 -6.66 -17.87
N GLN A 87 7.70 -5.64 -18.64
CA GLN A 87 8.58 -4.63 -19.23
C GLN A 87 8.63 -3.33 -18.40
N ASP A 88 8.09 -3.32 -17.18
CA ASP A 88 8.15 -2.15 -16.31
C ASP A 88 9.61 -1.78 -15.99
N LYS A 89 9.97 -0.50 -16.17
CA LYS A 89 11.32 0.02 -15.89
C LYS A 89 11.76 -0.18 -14.44
N ALA A 90 10.82 -0.39 -13.52
CA ALA A 90 11.12 -0.70 -12.12
C ALA A 90 11.95 -1.98 -11.96
N PHE A 91 11.93 -2.92 -12.93
CA PHE A 91 12.78 -4.10 -12.91
C PHE A 91 14.25 -3.78 -13.18
N GLU A 92 14.53 -2.74 -13.96
CA GLU A 92 15.89 -2.27 -14.25
C GLU A 92 16.46 -1.39 -13.13
N SER A 93 15.59 -0.78 -12.32
CA SER A 93 15.97 0.14 -11.24
C SER A 93 15.21 -0.16 -9.92
N PRO A 94 15.60 -1.24 -9.20
CA PRO A 94 15.04 -1.58 -7.89
C PRO A 94 15.19 -0.42 -6.90
N SER A 95 14.09 -0.05 -6.24
CA SER A 95 14.06 1.11 -5.33
C SER A 95 13.32 0.85 -4.03
N LYS A 96 12.49 -0.21 -3.96
CA LYS A 96 11.65 -0.47 -2.79
C LYS A 96 12.42 -1.24 -1.73
N PRO A 97 12.68 -0.64 -0.56
CA PRO A 97 13.49 -1.31 0.44
C PRO A 97 12.66 -2.34 1.22
N VAL A 98 13.23 -3.51 1.48
CA VAL A 98 12.63 -4.64 2.19
C VAL A 98 13.56 -5.16 3.27
N GLY A 99 13.00 -5.82 4.29
CA GLY A 99 13.83 -6.40 5.35
C GLY A 99 14.42 -5.39 6.34
N PRO A 100 15.32 -5.87 7.21
CA PRO A 100 15.93 -5.10 8.29
C PRO A 100 17.07 -4.22 7.73
N PHE A 101 17.65 -3.41 8.61
CA PHE A 101 18.90 -2.70 8.32
C PHE A 101 20.11 -3.61 8.53
N TYR A 102 21.06 -3.50 7.62
CA TYR A 102 22.35 -4.19 7.62
C TYR A 102 23.50 -3.18 7.79
N THR A 103 24.62 -3.68 8.31
CA THR A 103 25.91 -2.97 8.27
C THR A 103 26.48 -2.97 6.85
N ALA A 104 27.49 -2.13 6.59
CA ALA A 104 28.17 -2.09 5.30
C ALA A 104 28.81 -3.45 4.96
N GLU A 105 29.41 -4.10 5.96
CA GLU A 105 30.05 -5.41 5.80
C GLU A 105 29.03 -6.50 5.45
N GLN A 106 27.88 -6.51 6.13
CA GLN A 106 26.78 -7.44 5.82
C GLN A 106 26.20 -7.18 4.43
N ALA A 107 26.08 -5.92 4.01
CA ALA A 107 25.59 -5.56 2.69
C ALA A 107 26.50 -6.13 1.57
N GLU A 108 27.82 -6.06 1.72
CA GLU A 108 28.74 -6.65 0.74
C GLU A 108 28.63 -8.17 0.65
N VAL A 109 28.47 -8.85 1.79
CA VAL A 109 28.24 -10.31 1.82
C VAL A 109 26.96 -10.66 1.07
N ILE A 110 25.86 -9.95 1.33
CA ILE A 110 24.56 -10.16 0.68
C ILE A 110 24.67 -9.95 -0.84
N ARG A 111 25.34 -8.88 -1.29
CA ARG A 111 25.54 -8.62 -2.74
C ARG A 111 26.31 -9.75 -3.41
N ARG A 112 27.41 -10.20 -2.79
CA ARG A 112 28.31 -11.22 -3.36
C ARG A 112 27.68 -12.61 -3.37
N GLU A 113 27.04 -13.01 -2.28
CA GLU A 113 26.62 -14.39 -2.07
C GLU A 113 25.18 -14.64 -2.52
N LYS A 114 24.31 -13.63 -2.42
CA LYS A 114 22.87 -13.77 -2.72
C LYS A 114 22.43 -12.99 -3.95
N GLY A 115 23.28 -12.12 -4.49
CA GLY A 115 22.98 -11.34 -5.70
C GLY A 115 21.89 -10.29 -5.51
N TYR A 116 21.52 -9.95 -4.27
CA TYR A 116 20.53 -8.90 -4.01
C TYR A 116 21.12 -7.52 -4.18
N THR A 117 20.32 -6.59 -4.73
CA THR A 117 20.66 -5.16 -4.73
C THR A 117 20.47 -4.61 -3.32
N VAL A 118 21.51 -3.98 -2.77
CA VAL A 118 21.50 -3.39 -1.43
C VAL A 118 21.96 -1.93 -1.50
N VAL A 119 21.17 -1.01 -0.93
CA VAL A 119 21.44 0.44 -0.94
C VAL A 119 21.46 1.01 0.48
N GLU A 120 22.13 2.14 0.66
CA GLU A 120 22.09 2.90 1.91
C GLU A 120 20.74 3.64 2.04
N ASP A 121 20.10 3.53 3.22
CA ASP A 121 18.80 4.14 3.51
C ASP A 121 18.97 5.26 4.55
N ALA A 122 19.29 6.46 4.04
CA ALA A 122 19.31 7.72 4.78
C ALA A 122 20.14 7.71 6.08
N GLY A 123 21.33 7.09 6.05
CA GLY A 123 22.24 7.01 7.20
C GLY A 123 21.77 6.08 8.33
N ARG A 124 20.70 5.30 8.12
CA ARG A 124 20.19 4.31 9.08
C ARG A 124 20.79 2.92 8.90
N GLY A 125 21.63 2.75 7.88
CA GLY A 125 22.22 1.49 7.46
C GLY A 125 21.84 1.12 6.04
N TYR A 126 22.05 -0.15 5.69
CA TYR A 126 21.83 -0.68 4.35
C TYR A 126 20.60 -1.57 4.28
N ARG A 127 19.87 -1.57 3.17
CA ARG A 127 18.68 -2.41 2.99
C ARG A 127 18.64 -3.02 1.59
N ILE A 128 18.12 -4.24 1.51
CA ILE A 128 17.82 -4.88 0.23
C ILE A 128 16.73 -4.05 -0.46
N VAL A 129 16.90 -3.78 -1.75
CA VAL A 129 15.88 -3.16 -2.59
C VAL A 129 15.43 -4.10 -3.69
N VAL A 130 14.13 -4.04 -3.98
CA VAL A 130 13.48 -4.87 -4.99
C VAL A 130 12.70 -3.99 -5.97
N PRO A 131 12.38 -4.51 -7.17
CA PRO A 131 11.49 -3.83 -8.09
C PRO A 131 10.14 -3.49 -7.44
N SER A 132 9.60 -2.32 -7.79
CA SER A 132 8.26 -1.88 -7.41
C SER A 132 7.49 -1.42 -8.64
N PRO A 133 7.08 -2.37 -9.50
CA PRO A 133 6.36 -2.08 -10.73
C PRO A 133 4.94 -1.55 -10.45
N MET A 134 4.36 -0.90 -11.45
CA MET A 134 3.01 -0.38 -11.40
C MET A 134 1.97 -1.52 -11.51
N PRO A 135 1.02 -1.62 -10.57
CA PRO A 135 -0.08 -2.56 -10.70
C PRO A 135 -1.05 -2.13 -11.82
N THR A 136 -1.50 -3.09 -12.61
CA THR A 136 -2.40 -2.87 -13.77
C THR A 136 -3.81 -3.42 -13.55
N GLY A 137 -4.00 -4.29 -12.57
CA GLY A 137 -5.28 -4.93 -12.22
C GLY A 137 -5.08 -6.08 -11.26
N PHE A 138 -6.13 -6.87 -11.01
CA PHE A 138 -6.08 -8.02 -10.10
C PHE A 138 -6.55 -9.30 -10.78
N VAL A 139 -6.02 -10.44 -10.34
CA VAL A 139 -6.53 -11.75 -10.75
C VAL A 139 -7.93 -11.98 -10.17
N GLU A 140 -8.13 -11.59 -8.90
CA GLU A 140 -9.37 -11.79 -8.16
C GLU A 140 -10.40 -10.65 -8.36
N GLU A 141 -10.28 -9.84 -9.41
CA GLU A 141 -11.09 -8.63 -9.61
C GLU A 141 -12.61 -8.88 -9.51
N GLU A 142 -13.11 -9.91 -10.19
CA GLU A 142 -14.55 -10.23 -10.19
C GLU A 142 -15.04 -10.70 -8.81
N ALA A 143 -14.21 -11.41 -8.06
CA ALA A 143 -14.54 -11.81 -6.69
C ALA A 143 -14.59 -10.60 -5.75
N LEU A 144 -13.66 -9.66 -5.90
CA LEU A 144 -13.62 -8.43 -5.12
C LEU A 144 -14.86 -7.56 -5.38
N LYS A 145 -15.26 -7.38 -6.65
CA LYS A 145 -16.49 -6.67 -7.02
C LYS A 145 -17.72 -7.32 -6.41
N CYS A 146 -17.86 -8.65 -6.55
CA CYS A 146 -18.98 -9.40 -5.98
C CYS A 146 -19.09 -9.21 -4.46
N LEU A 147 -17.97 -9.25 -3.73
CA LEU A 147 -17.96 -9.02 -2.28
C LEU A 147 -18.42 -7.59 -1.93
N VAL A 148 -17.93 -6.60 -2.66
CA VAL A 148 -18.32 -5.19 -2.47
C VAL A 148 -19.83 -5.02 -2.74
N GLU A 149 -20.34 -5.53 -3.86
CA GLU A 149 -21.76 -5.46 -4.21
C GLU A 149 -22.68 -6.14 -3.17
N ASN A 150 -22.18 -7.16 -2.47
CA ASN A 150 -22.92 -7.87 -1.41
C ASN A 150 -22.73 -7.25 -0.01
N GLY A 151 -22.11 -6.08 0.07
CA GLY A 151 -21.96 -5.28 1.29
C GLY A 151 -20.89 -5.81 2.24
N PHE A 152 -19.88 -6.53 1.75
CA PHE A 152 -18.71 -6.89 2.55
C PHE A 152 -17.72 -5.73 2.65
N ASN A 153 -17.15 -5.56 3.83
CA ASN A 153 -15.95 -4.74 4.04
C ASN A 153 -14.74 -5.66 3.78
N ILE A 154 -13.96 -5.36 2.75
CA ILE A 154 -12.87 -6.25 2.33
C ILE A 154 -11.52 -5.74 2.83
N ILE A 155 -10.69 -6.66 3.29
CA ILE A 155 -9.26 -6.42 3.52
C ILE A 155 -8.53 -7.14 2.39
N SER A 156 -7.88 -6.39 1.52
CA SER A 156 -7.36 -6.93 0.26
C SER A 156 -6.08 -6.20 -0.15
N THR A 157 -5.42 -6.69 -1.20
CA THR A 157 -4.24 -6.04 -1.80
C THR A 157 -3.14 -5.78 -0.75
N GLY A 158 -3.04 -6.66 0.25
CA GLY A 158 -2.09 -6.50 1.34
C GLY A 158 -0.66 -6.46 0.80
N GLY A 159 0.09 -5.43 1.19
CA GLY A 159 1.43 -5.17 0.66
C GLY A 159 1.48 -4.70 -0.79
N GLY A 160 0.37 -4.21 -1.36
CA GLY A 160 0.25 -3.89 -2.79
C GLY A 160 -0.24 -5.06 -3.65
N GLY A 161 -0.47 -6.23 -3.05
CA GLY A 161 -0.83 -7.48 -3.72
C GLY A 161 0.37 -8.32 -4.13
N ILE A 162 0.14 -9.62 -4.39
CA ILE A 162 1.18 -10.56 -4.83
C ILE A 162 1.47 -10.25 -6.31
N PRO A 163 2.67 -9.77 -6.66
CA PRO A 163 2.96 -9.38 -8.04
C PRO A 163 3.01 -10.60 -8.95
N VAL A 164 2.24 -10.55 -10.03
CA VAL A 164 2.16 -11.61 -11.04
C VAL A 164 2.21 -11.05 -12.45
N VAL A 165 2.73 -11.85 -13.37
CA VAL A 165 2.67 -11.59 -14.82
C VAL A 165 1.82 -12.65 -15.50
N ARG A 166 1.20 -12.27 -16.62
CA ARG A 166 0.46 -13.20 -17.47
C ARG A 166 1.36 -13.67 -18.60
N GLU A 167 1.56 -14.99 -18.71
CA GLU A 167 2.30 -15.63 -19.78
C GLU A 167 1.37 -16.61 -20.51
N GLY A 168 0.71 -16.13 -21.57
CA GLY A 168 -0.36 -16.89 -22.22
C GLY A 168 -1.53 -17.11 -21.26
N GLU A 169 -1.85 -18.38 -20.98
CA GLU A 169 -2.89 -18.78 -20.03
C GLU A 169 -2.38 -18.90 -18.58
N GLN A 170 -1.06 -18.86 -18.38
CA GLN A 170 -0.46 -19.03 -17.05
C GLN A 170 -0.31 -17.68 -16.33
N ILE A 171 -0.47 -17.73 -15.01
CA ILE A 171 -0.17 -16.63 -14.10
C ILE A 171 1.04 -17.04 -13.28
N LYS A 172 2.11 -16.23 -13.32
CA LYS A 172 3.36 -16.51 -12.61
C LYS A 172 3.69 -15.41 -11.64
N GLY A 173 4.01 -15.81 -10.41
CA GLY A 173 4.54 -14.91 -9.39
C GLY A 173 5.96 -14.44 -9.76
N ILE A 174 6.27 -13.20 -9.41
CA ILE A 174 7.57 -12.60 -9.68
C ILE A 174 8.12 -11.92 -8.43
N ASN A 175 9.44 -11.86 -8.27
CA ASN A 175 10.04 -11.24 -7.10
C ASN A 175 10.05 -9.71 -7.24
N ALA A 176 8.98 -9.08 -6.75
CA ALA A 176 8.82 -7.63 -6.66
C ALA A 176 7.99 -7.29 -5.40
N VAL A 177 7.92 -6.00 -5.05
CA VAL A 177 6.99 -5.50 -4.03
C VAL A 177 6.30 -4.28 -4.59
N ILE A 178 4.98 -4.38 -4.78
CA ILE A 178 4.15 -3.29 -5.28
C ILE A 178 3.96 -2.25 -4.18
N ASP A 179 3.94 -0.96 -4.55
CA ASP A 179 3.59 0.07 -3.60
C ASP A 179 2.12 -0.06 -3.16
N LYS A 180 1.88 -0.17 -1.86
CA LYS A 180 0.54 -0.32 -1.28
C LYS A 180 -0.40 0.82 -1.64
N ASP A 181 0.09 2.06 -1.76
CA ASP A 181 -0.73 3.23 -2.02
C ASP A 181 -1.18 3.19 -3.50
N LEU A 182 -0.28 2.76 -4.41
CA LEU A 182 -0.62 2.49 -5.82
C LEU A 182 -1.59 1.30 -5.95
N GLY A 183 -1.32 0.18 -5.27
CA GLY A 183 -2.22 -0.98 -5.25
C GLY A 183 -3.61 -0.62 -4.73
N ALA A 184 -3.69 0.21 -3.69
CA ALA A 184 -4.95 0.70 -3.16
C ALA A 184 -5.70 1.61 -4.14
N SER A 185 -4.98 2.46 -4.88
CA SER A 185 -5.60 3.30 -5.91
C SER A 185 -6.20 2.48 -7.07
N VAL A 186 -5.55 1.37 -7.47
CA VAL A 186 -6.08 0.44 -8.48
C VAL A 186 -7.28 -0.31 -7.91
N LEU A 187 -7.20 -0.77 -6.65
CA LEU A 187 -8.34 -1.43 -5.99
C LEU A 187 -9.57 -0.52 -5.96
N ALA A 188 -9.39 0.73 -5.55
CA ALA A 188 -10.44 1.73 -5.50
C ALA A 188 -11.07 1.99 -6.88
N GLU A 189 -10.26 2.02 -7.94
CA GLU A 189 -10.73 2.14 -9.32
C GLU A 189 -11.57 0.94 -9.76
N VAL A 190 -11.04 -0.30 -9.61
CA VAL A 190 -11.72 -1.50 -10.11
C VAL A 190 -13.01 -1.82 -9.34
N THR A 191 -13.10 -1.42 -8.07
CA THR A 191 -14.32 -1.58 -7.26
C THR A 191 -15.22 -0.34 -7.30
N ASN A 192 -14.95 0.63 -8.17
CA ASN A 192 -15.74 1.85 -8.34
C ASN A 192 -15.99 2.61 -7.01
N ALA A 193 -14.93 2.75 -6.20
CA ALA A 193 -15.01 3.47 -4.94
C ALA A 193 -15.36 4.95 -5.16
N THR A 194 -16.19 5.50 -4.27
CA THR A 194 -16.61 6.90 -4.38
C THR A 194 -15.56 7.87 -3.88
N GLU A 195 -14.64 7.42 -3.03
CA GLU A 195 -13.53 8.18 -2.47
C GLU A 195 -12.34 7.26 -2.20
N PHE A 196 -11.11 7.79 -2.31
CA PHE A 196 -9.88 7.06 -1.98
C PHE A 196 -9.12 7.76 -0.86
N MET A 197 -8.89 7.08 0.27
CA MET A 197 -8.24 7.68 1.44
C MET A 197 -6.91 6.98 1.78
N ILE A 198 -5.85 7.76 1.90
CA ILE A 198 -4.56 7.32 2.44
C ILE A 198 -4.44 7.81 3.88
N LEU A 199 -4.24 6.86 4.79
CA LEU A 199 -3.99 7.12 6.21
C LEU A 199 -2.49 7.11 6.51
N THR A 200 -1.98 8.18 7.10
CA THR A 200 -0.57 8.39 7.45
C THR A 200 -0.43 8.98 8.86
N ASP A 201 0.79 9.34 9.25
CA ASP A 201 1.17 9.93 10.53
C ASP A 201 0.91 11.44 10.64
N VAL A 202 0.59 12.12 9.54
CA VAL A 202 0.29 13.55 9.50
C VAL A 202 -1.19 13.83 9.23
N PRO A 203 -1.76 14.90 9.80
CA PRO A 203 -3.17 15.22 9.63
C PRO A 203 -3.53 15.69 8.22
N GLU A 204 -2.60 16.37 7.55
CA GLU A 204 -2.72 17.01 6.23
C GLU A 204 -1.37 16.88 5.51
N ALA A 205 -1.37 16.81 4.18
CA ALA A 205 -0.18 17.02 3.37
C ALA A 205 0.28 18.49 3.49
N LEU A 206 1.59 18.70 3.55
CA LEU A 206 2.19 20.00 3.83
C LEU A 206 3.05 20.43 2.65
N ILE A 207 2.96 21.69 2.25
CA ILE A 207 3.99 22.35 1.45
C ILE A 207 5.04 22.97 2.38
N ASN A 208 6.25 23.14 1.87
CA ASN A 208 7.39 23.66 2.64
C ASN A 208 7.64 22.89 3.96
N TYR A 209 7.47 21.57 3.93
CA TYR A 209 7.64 20.72 5.10
C TYR A 209 8.98 20.98 5.82
N ARG A 210 8.91 21.25 7.13
CA ARG A 210 10.02 21.62 8.03
C ARG A 210 10.75 22.91 7.67
N LYS A 211 10.09 23.84 6.98
CA LYS A 211 10.58 25.20 6.72
C LYS A 211 9.71 26.22 7.47
N GLU A 212 10.18 27.46 7.57
CA GLU A 212 9.47 28.54 8.29
C GLU A 212 8.08 28.86 7.73
N ASN A 213 7.88 28.63 6.43
CA ASN A 213 6.62 28.85 5.71
C ASN A 213 5.87 27.53 5.42
N GLU A 214 6.00 26.53 6.29
CA GLU A 214 5.22 25.30 6.25
C GLU A 214 3.72 25.62 6.28
N ALA A 215 2.95 25.02 5.36
CA ALA A 215 1.52 25.25 5.27
C ALA A 215 0.77 23.97 4.90
N PRO A 216 -0.38 23.69 5.52
CA PRO A 216 -1.20 22.54 5.17
C PRO A 216 -2.03 22.76 3.92
N LEU A 217 -2.19 21.70 3.15
CA LEU A 217 -3.12 21.62 2.03
C LEU A 217 -4.44 21.01 2.52
N ARG A 218 -5.57 21.67 2.26
CA ARG A 218 -6.89 21.20 2.72
C ARG A 218 -7.82 20.84 1.57
N ASP A 219 -8.05 21.75 0.65
CA ASP A 219 -8.86 21.53 -0.55
C ASP A 219 -8.02 22.01 -1.73
N VAL A 220 -7.64 21.08 -2.60
CA VAL A 220 -6.67 21.30 -3.67
C VAL A 220 -7.05 20.51 -4.93
N SER A 221 -6.81 21.11 -6.07
CA SER A 221 -6.99 20.47 -7.37
C SER A 221 -5.82 19.57 -7.76
N VAL A 222 -6.06 18.66 -8.71
CA VAL A 222 -4.99 17.89 -9.38
C VAL A 222 -3.91 18.81 -9.96
N ALA A 223 -4.30 19.96 -10.52
CA ALA A 223 -3.37 20.91 -11.13
C ALA A 223 -2.41 21.53 -10.10
N GLU A 224 -2.94 21.99 -8.96
CA GLU A 224 -2.12 22.53 -7.87
C GLU A 224 -1.19 21.47 -7.28
N MET A 225 -1.69 20.25 -7.07
CA MET A 225 -0.87 19.16 -6.56
C MET A 225 0.28 18.79 -7.51
N LYS A 226 0.06 18.82 -8.84
CA LYS A 226 1.13 18.62 -9.83
C LYS A 226 2.16 19.73 -9.78
N GLN A 227 1.73 20.98 -9.67
CA GLN A 227 2.63 22.12 -9.49
C GLN A 227 3.50 21.93 -8.23
N TYR A 228 2.92 21.53 -7.10
CA TYR A 228 3.69 21.29 -5.88
C TYR A 228 4.67 20.11 -5.97
N ILE A 229 4.40 19.11 -6.82
CA ILE A 229 5.36 18.04 -7.15
C ILE A 229 6.54 18.62 -7.93
N GLU A 230 6.29 19.44 -8.95
CA GLU A 230 7.33 20.08 -9.76
C GLU A 230 8.22 21.02 -8.92
N GLU A 231 7.61 21.73 -7.96
CA GLU A 231 8.30 22.58 -6.98
C GLU A 231 9.06 21.77 -5.91
N GLY A 232 8.91 20.44 -5.89
CA GLY A 232 9.68 19.54 -5.02
C GLY A 232 9.22 19.53 -3.56
N HIS A 233 7.95 19.84 -3.27
CA HIS A 233 7.44 19.87 -1.90
C HIS A 233 7.31 18.49 -1.25
N PHE A 234 7.12 17.42 -2.03
CA PHE A 234 6.85 16.08 -1.50
C PHE A 234 8.07 15.17 -1.59
N ALA A 235 8.48 14.59 -0.46
CA ALA A 235 9.64 13.70 -0.39
C ALA A 235 9.41 12.35 -1.09
N LYS A 236 10.36 11.93 -1.93
CA LYS A 236 10.31 10.71 -2.78
C LYS A 236 10.06 9.40 -2.00
N GLY A 237 10.52 9.31 -0.75
CA GLY A 237 10.40 8.10 0.08
C GLY A 237 9.17 8.03 0.98
N SER A 238 8.31 9.06 0.99
CA SER A 238 7.19 9.14 1.92
C SER A 238 5.93 9.75 1.30
N MET A 239 5.88 11.08 1.16
CA MET A 239 4.66 11.78 0.75
C MET A 239 4.44 11.76 -0.76
N LEU A 240 5.50 11.79 -1.57
CA LEU A 240 5.35 11.83 -3.03
C LEU A 240 4.58 10.61 -3.58
N PRO A 241 4.89 9.35 -3.20
CA PRO A 241 4.11 8.20 -3.66
C PRO A 241 2.61 8.28 -3.29
N LYS A 242 2.30 8.86 -2.12
CA LYS A 242 0.92 9.05 -1.64
C LYS A 242 0.16 10.03 -2.53
N VAL A 243 0.78 11.18 -2.77
CA VAL A 243 0.24 12.19 -3.67
C VAL A 243 0.03 11.60 -5.07
N GLN A 244 1.02 10.89 -5.61
CA GLN A 244 0.92 10.27 -6.93
C GLN A 244 -0.22 9.23 -7.01
N ALA A 245 -0.40 8.40 -5.98
CA ALA A 245 -1.53 7.47 -5.91
C ALA A 245 -2.89 8.19 -5.86
N CYS A 246 -3.00 9.28 -5.10
CA CYS A 246 -4.21 10.11 -5.06
C CYS A 246 -4.50 10.77 -6.41
N LEU A 247 -3.49 11.38 -7.05
CA LEU A 247 -3.66 11.99 -8.38
C LEU A 247 -4.11 10.97 -9.42
N ARG A 248 -3.45 9.79 -9.45
CA ARG A 248 -3.83 8.69 -10.33
C ARG A 248 -5.31 8.33 -10.16
N PHE A 249 -5.78 8.17 -8.91
CA PHE A 249 -7.19 7.85 -8.65
C PHE A 249 -8.14 8.93 -9.14
N VAL A 250 -7.86 10.20 -8.81
CA VAL A 250 -8.71 11.34 -9.19
C VAL A 250 -8.78 11.49 -10.70
N GLU A 251 -7.65 11.39 -11.40
CA GLU A 251 -7.59 11.50 -12.85
C GLU A 251 -8.30 10.35 -13.58
N ARG A 252 -8.25 9.13 -13.01
CA ARG A 252 -8.89 7.95 -13.61
C ARG A 252 -10.39 7.88 -13.39
N THR A 253 -10.86 8.39 -12.26
CA THR A 253 -12.26 8.17 -11.80
C THR A 253 -13.08 9.45 -11.75
N GLY A 254 -12.44 10.63 -11.72
CA GLY A 254 -13.08 11.91 -11.40
C GLY A 254 -13.59 12.01 -9.95
N LYS A 255 -13.24 11.06 -9.08
CA LYS A 255 -13.65 11.01 -7.68
C LYS A 255 -12.56 11.58 -6.77
N PRO A 256 -12.91 12.17 -5.61
CA PRO A 256 -11.93 12.80 -4.75
C PRO A 256 -11.06 11.78 -4.02
N ALA A 257 -9.81 12.19 -3.75
CA ALA A 257 -8.90 11.45 -2.88
C ALA A 257 -8.58 12.26 -1.61
N ILE A 258 -8.22 11.58 -0.53
CA ILE A 258 -7.98 12.19 0.78
C ILE A 258 -6.65 11.67 1.35
N ILE A 259 -5.82 12.57 1.87
CA ILE A 259 -4.65 12.23 2.69
C ILE A 259 -4.89 12.78 4.10
N THR A 260 -4.87 11.90 5.11
CA THR A 260 -5.00 12.31 6.51
C THR A 260 -4.40 11.30 7.48
N SER A 261 -4.60 11.50 8.78
CA SER A 261 -4.25 10.54 9.84
C SER A 261 -5.42 9.64 10.22
N LEU A 262 -5.13 8.46 10.77
CA LEU A 262 -6.16 7.50 11.19
C LEU A 262 -7.15 8.08 12.22
N ASP A 263 -6.70 8.96 13.11
CA ASP A 263 -7.57 9.58 14.11
C ASP A 263 -8.53 10.61 13.51
N LEU A 264 -8.18 11.21 12.37
CA LEU A 264 -9.00 12.19 11.66
C LEU A 264 -9.78 11.59 10.48
N ALA A 265 -9.78 10.27 10.31
CA ALA A 265 -10.40 9.63 9.15
C ALA A 265 -11.89 10.01 8.97
N LEU A 266 -12.66 10.08 10.07
CA LEU A 266 -14.07 10.50 10.00
C LEU A 266 -14.21 11.99 9.65
N ASP A 267 -13.42 12.85 10.28
CA ASP A 267 -13.45 14.29 9.98
C ASP A 267 -13.05 14.57 8.53
N ALA A 268 -12.13 13.78 7.99
CA ALA A 268 -11.64 13.94 6.64
C ALA A 268 -12.64 13.48 5.58
N VAL A 269 -13.30 12.33 5.78
CA VAL A 269 -14.38 11.89 4.87
C VAL A 269 -15.58 12.85 4.88
N GLN A 270 -15.77 13.59 5.98
CA GLN A 270 -16.79 14.64 6.10
C GLN A 270 -16.34 16.00 5.57
N GLY A 271 -15.08 16.15 5.15
CA GLY A 271 -14.52 17.40 4.61
C GLY A 271 -14.17 18.45 5.67
N HIS A 272 -14.09 18.09 6.95
CA HIS A 272 -13.72 19.01 8.03
C HIS A 272 -12.20 19.14 8.21
N ARG A 273 -11.44 18.10 7.87
CA ARG A 273 -9.97 18.01 8.02
C ARG A 273 -9.34 17.21 6.87
N GLY A 274 -8.02 17.09 6.86
CA GLY A 274 -7.30 16.33 5.84
C GLY A 274 -7.06 17.14 4.56
N THR A 275 -6.27 16.56 3.67
CA THR A 275 -6.06 17.09 2.32
C THR A 275 -6.98 16.37 1.37
N LYS A 276 -8.02 17.05 0.90
CA LYS A 276 -8.93 16.60 -0.15
C LYS A 276 -8.41 17.06 -1.50
N ILE A 277 -8.19 16.11 -2.40
CA ILE A 277 -7.71 16.31 -3.76
C ILE A 277 -8.88 16.04 -4.71
N HIS A 278 -9.22 17.01 -5.56
CA HIS A 278 -10.30 16.91 -6.53
C HIS A 278 -9.81 17.14 -7.97
N ALA A 279 -10.64 16.77 -8.95
CA ALA A 279 -10.36 16.95 -10.37
C ALA A 279 -10.17 18.43 -10.74
#